data_AF-A0A951RJS3-F1
#
_entry.id   AF-A0A951RJS3-F1
#
_cell.length_a   1.000
_cell.length_b   1.000
_cell.length_c   1.000
_cell.angle_alpha   90.00
_cell.angle_beta   90.00
_cell.angle_gamma   90.00
#
_symmetry.space_group_name_H-M   'P 1'
#
loop_
_entity.id
_entity.type
_entity.pdbx_description
1 polymer ?
#
loop_
_entity_poly.entity_id
_entity_poly.type
_entity_poly.pdbx_seq_one_letter_code
_entity_poly.pdbx_strand_id
1 'polypeptide(L)'
;MSQQCPKIGSCNLFEGKLEIPEDSMIRYKCFYCLCENTRWSNCKRFMVINEIGYCPDFVMPNSLLSSEQIMSRIRWPKVSL
;
A
#
# COMPACT_ATOMS: atom_id res chain seq x y z
N MET A 1 9.01 21.63 -2.34
CA MET A 1 8.15 20.65 -3.05
C MET A 1 7.67 19.63 -2.02
N SER A 2 6.38 19.31 -2.00
CA SER A 2 5.82 18.36 -1.04
C SER A 2 6.45 16.97 -1.23
N GLN A 3 7.06 16.44 -0.17
CA GLN A 3 7.72 15.12 -0.18
C GLN A 3 6.74 13.97 0.11
N GLN A 4 5.45 14.27 0.18
CA GLN A 4 4.39 13.35 0.53
C GLN A 4 4.11 12.37 -0.61
N CYS A 5 3.60 11.18 -0.27
CA CYS A 5 3.17 10.20 -1.24
C CYS A 5 2.10 10.78 -2.19
N PRO A 6 2.26 10.72 -3.52
CA PRO A 6 1.30 11.30 -4.45
C PRO A 6 -0.03 10.51 -4.53
N LYS A 7 -0.07 9.30 -3.96
CA LYS A 7 -1.26 8.43 -3.93
C LYS A 7 -1.97 8.42 -2.57
N ILE A 8 -1.67 9.40 -1.72
CA ILE A 8 -2.18 9.45 -0.34
C ILE A 8 -3.71 9.54 -0.28
N GLY A 9 -4.32 10.34 -1.16
CA GLY A 9 -5.78 10.52 -1.22
C GLY A 9 -6.56 9.37 -1.85
N SER A 10 -5.88 8.33 -2.33
CA SER A 10 -6.51 7.12 -2.88
C SER A 10 -6.05 5.85 -2.16
N CYS A 11 -5.42 5.99 -0.98
CA CYS A 11 -4.82 4.88 -0.25
C CYS A 11 -5.64 4.54 1.00
N ASN A 12 -6.30 3.38 0.99
CA ASN A 12 -7.07 2.87 2.13
C ASN A 12 -6.27 2.83 3.44
N LEU A 13 -4.95 2.60 3.40
CA LEU A 13 -4.09 2.65 4.59
C LEU A 13 -4.05 4.06 5.18
N PHE A 14 -3.90 5.07 4.32
CA PHE A 14 -3.78 6.44 4.80
C PHE A 14 -5.13 6.96 5.30
N GLU A 15 -6.21 6.64 4.57
CA GLU A 15 -7.58 6.97 4.95
C GLU A 15 -8.07 6.21 6.20
N GLY A 16 -7.32 5.22 6.69
CA GLY A 16 -7.70 4.44 7.87
C GLY A 16 -8.82 3.44 7.61
N LYS A 17 -8.99 3.02 6.35
CA LYS A 17 -9.99 2.03 5.93
C LYS A 17 -9.50 0.58 6.02
N LEU A 18 -8.21 0.36 6.29
CA LEU A 18 -7.66 -0.98 6.48
C LEU A 18 -7.92 -1.48 7.91
N GLU A 19 -8.41 -2.71 8.01
CA GLU A 19 -8.56 -3.44 9.27
C GLU A 19 -7.20 -3.98 9.75
N ILE A 20 -6.36 -3.09 10.29
CA ILE A 20 -5.07 -3.42 10.90
C ILE A 20 -4.94 -2.70 12.26
N PRO A 21 -4.08 -3.20 13.18
CA PRO A 21 -3.84 -2.52 14.45
C PRO A 21 -3.41 -1.06 14.27
N GLU A 22 -3.93 -0.16 15.10
CA GLU A 22 -3.69 1.28 15.01
C GLU A 22 -2.20 1.63 15.04
N ASP A 23 -1.43 1.01 15.94
CA ASP A 23 0.03 1.19 16.02
C ASP A 23 0.75 0.84 14.71
N SER A 24 0.29 -0.21 14.04
CA SER A 24 0.84 -0.61 12.74
C SER A 24 0.48 0.41 11.66
N MET A 25 -0.77 0.90 11.67
CA MET A 25 -1.22 1.95 10.75
C MET A 25 -0.41 3.23 10.92
N ILE A 26 -0.23 3.70 12.15
CA ILE A 26 0.58 4.89 12.47
C ILE A 26 2.01 4.69 12.00
N ARG A 27 2.63 3.54 12.34
CA ARG A 27 4.00 3.22 11.93
C ARG A 27 4.16 3.26 10.41
N TYR A 28 3.23 2.67 9.66
CA TYR A 28 3.28 2.70 8.20
C TYR A 28 3.10 4.10 7.63
N LYS A 29 2.16 4.89 8.16
CA LYS A 29 1.96 6.29 7.76
C LYS A 29 3.23 7.11 7.98
N CYS A 30 3.83 7.03 9.16
CA CYS A 30 5.07 7.74 9.47
C CYS A 30 6.26 7.30 8.60
N PHE A 31 6.42 6.00 8.39
CA PHE A 31 7.60 5.47 7.70
C PHE A 31 7.57 5.68 6.18
N TYR A 32 6.39 5.59 5.56
CA TYR A 32 6.26 5.65 4.10
C TYR A 32 5.56 6.92 3.58
N CYS A 33 4.54 7.43 4.28
CA CYS A 33 3.68 8.49 3.74
C CYS A 33 4.06 9.90 4.21
N LEU A 34 4.44 10.03 5.48
CA LEU A 34 4.68 11.30 6.17
C LEU A 34 6.18 11.59 6.38
N CYS A 35 7.08 10.73 5.91
CA CYS A 35 8.51 11.00 6.01
C CYS A 35 8.91 12.14 5.06
N GLU A 36 9.90 12.93 5.45
CA GLU A 36 10.50 14.01 4.64
C GLU A 36 11.39 13.48 3.50
N ASN A 37 11.11 12.28 2.98
CA ASN A 37 11.88 11.60 1.95
C ASN A 37 10.93 10.88 0.99
N THR A 38 11.44 10.40 -0.14
CA THR A 38 10.68 9.62 -1.13
C THR A 38 10.49 8.15 -0.75
N ARG A 39 10.42 7.79 0.55
CA ARG A 39 10.27 6.37 0.97
C ARG A 39 8.99 5.73 0.46
N TRP A 40 7.96 6.52 0.13
CA TRP A 40 6.77 6.04 -0.56
C TRP A 40 7.10 5.29 -1.86
N SER A 41 8.21 5.59 -2.54
CA SER A 41 8.66 4.85 -3.73
C SER A 41 8.98 3.38 -3.43
N ASN A 42 9.33 3.06 -2.18
CA ASN A 42 9.57 1.70 -1.69
C ASN A 42 8.33 1.05 -1.06
N CYS A 43 7.20 1.77 -0.98
CA CYS A 43 5.95 1.23 -0.45
C CYS A 43 5.28 0.35 -1.51
N LYS A 44 5.01 -0.93 -1.18
CA LYS A 44 4.32 -1.84 -2.11
C LYS A 44 2.92 -1.38 -2.48
N ARG A 45 2.21 -0.73 -1.56
CA ARG A 45 0.90 -0.15 -1.89
C ARG A 45 1.01 0.96 -2.94
N PHE A 46 2.02 1.81 -2.85
CA PHE A 46 2.25 2.85 -3.85
C PHE A 46 2.57 2.24 -5.22
N MET A 47 3.47 1.26 -5.27
CA MET A 47 3.84 0.57 -6.52
C MET A 47 2.60 -0.03 -7.21
N VAL A 48 1.76 -0.73 -6.45
CA VAL A 48 0.53 -1.35 -6.98
C VAL A 48 -0.47 -0.30 -7.46
N ILE A 49 -0.74 0.76 -6.69
CA ILE A 49 -1.63 1.85 -7.16
C ILE A 49 -1.10 2.49 -8.44
N ASN A 50 0.23 2.65 -8.54
CA ASN A 50 0.85 3.24 -9.72
C ASN A 50 0.71 2.35 -10.96
N GLU A 51 0.71 1.03 -10.78
CA GLU A 51 0.61 0.05 -11.86
C GLU A 51 -0.84 -0.18 -12.32
N ILE A 52 -1.80 -0.26 -11.39
CA ILE A 52 -3.18 -0.69 -11.71
C ILE A 52 -4.28 0.29 -11.28
N GLY A 53 -3.93 1.42 -10.67
CA GLY A 53 -4.88 2.48 -10.29
C GLY A 53 -5.56 2.29 -8.92
N TYR A 54 -5.49 1.10 -8.32
CA TYR A 54 -6.00 0.82 -6.97
C TYR A 54 -5.07 -0.16 -6.23
N CYS A 55 -5.29 -0.39 -4.93
CA CYS A 55 -4.51 -1.37 -4.18
C CYS A 55 -5.38 -2.16 -3.19
N PRO A 56 -5.44 -3.50 -3.34
CA PRO A 56 -6.20 -4.36 -2.44
C PRO A 56 -5.74 -4.25 -0.98
N ASP A 57 -6.64 -4.58 -0.06
CA ASP A 57 -6.39 -4.43 1.37
C ASP A 57 -5.36 -5.43 1.92
N PHE A 58 -5.18 -6.59 1.28
CA PHE A 58 -4.17 -7.57 1.69
C PHE A 58 -2.72 -7.11 1.45
N VAL A 59 -2.50 -6.06 0.65
CA VAL A 59 -1.16 -5.59 0.31
C VAL A 59 -0.66 -4.62 1.39
N MET A 60 0.29 -5.04 2.22
CA MET A 60 0.93 -4.15 3.19
C MET A 60 2.10 -3.37 2.58
N PRO A 61 2.44 -2.17 3.11
CA PRO A 61 3.54 -1.35 2.59
C PRO A 61 4.89 -2.06 2.48
N ASN A 62 5.18 -2.94 3.44
CA ASN A 62 6.42 -3.73 3.55
C ASN A 62 6.27 -5.17 3.00
N SER A 63 5.26 -5.43 2.18
CA SER A 63 5.05 -6.76 1.59
C SER A 63 6.31 -7.25 0.86
N LEU A 64 6.68 -8.52 1.10
CA LEU A 64 7.80 -9.16 0.41
C LEU A 64 7.40 -9.69 -0.98
N LEU A 65 6.12 -9.59 -1.35
CA LEU A 65 5.64 -10.03 -2.64
C LEU A 65 6.13 -9.11 -3.76
N SER A 66 6.45 -9.70 -4.91
CA SER A 66 6.66 -8.94 -6.15
C SER A 66 5.33 -8.39 -6.67
N SER A 67 5.39 -7.37 -7.54
CA SER A 67 4.19 -6.86 -8.22
C SER A 67 3.46 -7.98 -8.96
N GLU A 68 4.19 -8.84 -9.67
CA GLU A 68 3.61 -9.99 -10.39
C GLU A 68 2.86 -10.96 -9.46
N GLN A 69 3.42 -11.27 -8.29
CA GLN A 69 2.75 -12.12 -7.30
C GLN A 69 1.49 -11.48 -6.74
N ILE A 70 1.51 -10.17 -6.49
CA ILE A 70 0.33 -9.42 -6.06
C ILE A 70 -0.73 -9.46 -7.16
N MET A 71 -0.35 -9.19 -8.41
CA MET A 71 -1.23 -9.21 -9.57
C MET A 71 -1.85 -10.59 -9.83
N SER A 72 -1.06 -11.65 -9.67
CA SER A 72 -1.57 -13.02 -9.77
C SER A 72 -2.66 -13.30 -8.74
N ARG A 73 -2.50 -12.84 -7.49
CA ARG A 73 -3.52 -12.97 -6.43
C ARG A 73 -4.78 -12.15 -6.68
N ILE A 74 -4.64 -10.98 -7.31
CA ILE A 74 -5.79 -10.14 -7.70
C ILE A 74 -6.63 -10.85 -8.77
N ARG A 75 -5.97 -11.42 -9.79
CA ARG A 75 -6.64 -12.09 -10.93
C ARG A 75 -7.25 -13.44 -10.56
N TRP A 76 -6.64 -14.14 -9.60
CA TRP A 76 -7.11 -15.43 -9.10
C TRP A 76 -7.49 -15.29 -7.62
N PRO A 77 -8.64 -14.66 -7.30
CA PRO A 77 -9.19 -14.81 -5.95
C PRO A 77 -9.34 -16.30 -5.75
N LYS A 78 -8.69 -16.85 -4.71
CA LYS A 78 -8.81 -18.28 -4.41
C LYS A 78 -10.30 -18.61 -4.35
N VAL A 79 -10.77 -19.37 -5.33
CA VAL A 79 -12.08 -20.01 -5.27
C VAL A 79 -11.96 -20.95 -4.07
N SER A 80 -12.55 -20.56 -2.95
CA SER A 80 -12.76 -21.46 -1.83
C SER A 80 -13.70 -22.56 -2.34
N LEU A 81 -13.14 -23.73 -2.64
CA LEU A 81 -13.89 -24.98 -2.70
C LEU A 81 -14.16 -25.46 -1.28
#